data_AF-A0A7R9Q6B7-F1
#
_entry.id   AF-A0A7R9Q6B7-F1
#
_cell.length_a   1.000
_cell.length_b   1.000
_cell.length_c   1.000
_cell.angle_alpha   90.00
_cell.angle_beta   90.00
_cell.angle_gamma   90.00
#
_symmetry.space_group_name_H-M   'P 1'
#
loop_
_entity.id
_entity.type
_entity.pdbx_description
1 polymer ?
#
loop_
_entity_poly.entity_id
_entity_poly.type
_entity_poly.pdbx_seq_one_letter_code
_entity_poly.pdbx_strand_id
1 'polypeptide(L)'
;MFIKITLIVAVLLALWTIAYGQDCSPKGMKRFDITMARLVTIANSGRKFPEAKGTEMKKWCDESDVLTKELETYKQKCFKDLSKQVFGVMIYSIKNTLRSYCKSGKKQDSLLKATPCLNHNDPLVTKCYTSFIDGLLGAQNANDTKKIPYLCCEYVKIFPCFDEKLSPAPKCNQKGIDFVSDLIRSIAGNVVDLICGDYVEGSDKCTHLGPPPKKSKKQRRLKSFAVPVLDLLSSFPEV
;
A
#
# COMPACT_ATOMS: atom_id res chain seq x y z
N MET A 1 28.68 -42.22 -15.85
CA MET A 1 29.02 -40.77 -15.71
C MET A 1 27.77 -39.89 -15.72
N PHE A 2 26.84 -40.08 -16.66
CA PHE A 2 25.61 -39.29 -16.80
C PHE A 2 24.72 -39.20 -15.54
N ILE A 3 24.48 -40.32 -14.83
CA ILE A 3 23.59 -40.36 -13.65
C ILE A 3 24.03 -39.40 -12.54
N LYS A 4 25.35 -39.27 -12.30
CA LYS A 4 25.91 -38.37 -11.28
C LYS A 4 25.70 -36.89 -11.62
N ILE A 5 25.74 -36.53 -12.91
CA ILE A 5 25.55 -35.15 -13.37
C ILE A 5 24.07 -34.75 -13.21
N THR A 6 23.13 -35.63 -13.57
CA THR A 6 21.68 -35.40 -13.37
C THR A 6 21.32 -35.20 -11.90
N LEU A 7 21.91 -35.97 -10.99
CA LEU A 7 21.67 -35.82 -9.54
C LEU A 7 22.19 -34.48 -9.01
N ILE A 8 23.38 -34.05 -9.44
CA ILE A 8 23.95 -32.75 -9.04
C ILE A 8 23.08 -31.60 -9.56
N VAL A 9 22.63 -31.67 -10.82
CA VAL A 9 21.74 -30.64 -11.40
C VAL A 9 20.39 -30.61 -10.67
N ALA A 10 19.80 -31.77 -10.37
CA ALA A 10 18.53 -31.84 -9.63
C ALA A 10 18.64 -31.28 -8.20
N VAL A 11 19.72 -31.59 -7.49
CA VAL A 11 19.98 -31.05 -6.14
C VAL A 11 20.24 -29.55 -6.19
N LEU A 12 20.99 -29.05 -7.18
CA LEU A 12 21.21 -27.62 -7.35
C LEU A 12 19.91 -26.89 -7.72
N LEU A 13 19.06 -27.46 -8.57
CA LEU A 13 17.74 -26.90 -8.90
C LEU A 13 16.81 -26.91 -7.68
N ALA A 14 16.79 -28.00 -6.90
CA ALA A 14 16.00 -28.09 -5.67
C ALA A 14 16.46 -27.06 -4.63
N LEU A 15 17.77 -26.95 -4.40
CA LEU A 15 18.36 -25.93 -3.53
C LEU A 15 18.10 -24.51 -4.05
N TRP A 16 18.10 -24.30 -5.37
CA TRP A 16 17.75 -23.02 -5.97
C TRP A 16 16.28 -22.68 -5.78
N THR A 17 15.36 -23.65 -5.93
CA THR A 17 13.94 -23.45 -5.60
C THR A 17 13.68 -23.24 -4.12
N ILE A 18 14.46 -23.85 -3.22
CA ILE A 18 14.31 -23.66 -1.77
C ILE A 18 14.92 -22.32 -1.32
N ALA A 19 16.05 -21.92 -1.90
CA ALA A 19 16.75 -20.67 -1.54
C ALA A 19 16.17 -19.42 -2.24
N TYR A 20 15.59 -19.57 -3.44
CA TYR A 20 15.08 -18.46 -4.27
C TYR A 20 13.58 -18.57 -4.63
N GLY A 21 12.92 -19.67 -4.27
CA GLY A 21 11.46 -19.77 -4.33
C GLY A 21 10.86 -18.85 -3.27
N GLN A 22 10.24 -17.76 -3.71
CA GLN A 22 9.42 -16.97 -2.80
C GLN A 22 8.15 -17.76 -2.51
N ASP A 23 7.86 -17.91 -1.23
CA ASP A 23 6.73 -18.65 -0.71
C ASP A 23 5.42 -17.88 -0.94
N CYS A 24 4.48 -18.40 -1.74
CA CYS A 24 3.14 -17.81 -1.89
C CYS A 24 2.15 -18.27 -0.78
N SER A 25 2.62 -18.98 0.25
CA SER A 25 1.80 -19.41 1.40
C SER A 25 1.32 -18.22 2.26
N PRO A 26 0.47 -18.46 3.28
CA PRO A 26 0.09 -17.44 4.25
C PRO A 26 1.27 -16.72 4.91
N LYS A 27 2.43 -17.38 5.07
CA LYS A 27 3.64 -16.75 5.61
C LYS A 27 4.20 -15.72 4.64
N GLY A 28 4.24 -16.05 3.35
CA GLY A 28 4.61 -15.13 2.28
C GLY A 28 3.69 -13.93 2.18
N MET A 29 2.38 -14.16 2.24
CA MET A 29 1.37 -13.09 2.22
C MET A 29 1.53 -12.13 3.41
N LYS A 30 1.78 -12.68 4.60
CA LYS A 30 2.09 -11.88 5.79
C LYS A 30 3.35 -11.04 5.62
N ARG A 31 4.39 -11.59 4.98
CA ARG A 31 5.61 -10.83 4.67
C ARG A 31 5.33 -9.70 3.69
N PHE A 32 4.59 -9.98 2.61
CA PHE A 32 4.15 -8.98 1.64
C PHE A 32 3.39 -7.83 2.32
N ASP A 33 2.44 -8.15 3.20
CA ASP A 33 1.66 -7.17 3.97
C ASP A 33 2.55 -6.25 4.85
N ILE A 34 3.53 -6.83 5.55
CA ILE A 34 4.50 -6.08 6.36
C ILE A 34 5.40 -5.22 5.47
N THR A 35 5.89 -5.76 4.37
CA THR A 35 6.76 -5.05 3.42
C THR A 35 6.04 -3.86 2.80
N MET A 36 4.76 -4.02 2.45
CA MET A 36 3.93 -2.90 1.98
C MET A 36 3.75 -1.85 3.06
N ALA A 37 3.39 -2.25 4.30
CA ALA A 37 3.21 -1.31 5.41
C ALA A 37 4.48 -0.46 5.67
N ARG A 38 5.65 -1.10 5.62
CA ARG A 38 6.95 -0.42 5.73
C ARG A 38 7.23 0.51 4.56
N LEU A 39 6.89 0.11 3.33
CA LEU A 39 7.17 0.91 2.14
C LEU A 39 6.34 2.19 2.14
N VAL A 40 5.03 2.08 2.38
CA VAL A 40 4.13 3.25 2.37
C VAL A 40 4.35 4.18 3.56
N THR A 41 5.12 3.76 4.57
CA THR A 41 5.60 4.61 5.67
C THR A 41 4.43 5.26 6.43
N ILE A 42 3.31 4.58 6.54
CA ILE A 42 2.10 5.09 7.21
C ILE A 42 1.76 4.16 8.38
N ALA A 43 1.38 4.80 9.50
CA ALA A 43 0.91 4.20 10.73
C ALA A 43 1.96 3.41 11.53
N ASN A 44 1.57 2.99 12.74
CA ASN A 44 2.33 2.16 13.69
C ASN A 44 2.94 0.86 13.12
N SER A 45 2.53 0.42 11.92
CA SER A 45 3.07 -0.79 11.27
C SER A 45 4.18 -0.49 10.26
N GLY A 46 4.42 0.79 9.96
CA GLY A 46 5.45 1.27 9.05
C GLY A 46 6.74 1.66 9.77
N ARG A 47 7.59 2.37 9.02
CA ARG A 47 8.79 3.05 9.54
C ARG A 47 8.50 4.55 9.63
N LYS A 48 9.34 5.31 10.35
CA LYS A 48 9.23 6.77 10.39
C LYS A 48 9.68 7.38 9.06
N PHE A 49 9.07 8.50 8.70
CA PHE A 49 9.60 9.32 7.62
C PHE A 49 10.91 9.99 8.06
N PRO A 50 11.83 10.27 7.12
CA PRO A 50 13.04 11.04 7.41
C PRO A 50 12.70 12.49 7.77
N GLU A 51 13.44 13.07 8.73
CA GLU A 51 13.29 14.49 9.14
C GLU A 51 14.49 15.34 8.73
N ALA A 52 15.62 14.71 8.38
CA ALA A 52 16.81 15.39 7.91
C ALA A 52 17.31 14.92 6.54
N LYS A 53 18.00 15.83 5.84
CA LYS A 53 18.82 15.50 4.65
C LYS A 53 20.01 14.62 5.03
N GLY A 54 20.73 14.14 4.02
CA GLY A 54 21.94 13.34 4.20
C GLY A 54 21.60 11.91 4.59
N THR A 55 22.12 11.45 5.73
CA THR A 55 22.07 10.03 6.13
C THR A 55 20.66 9.50 6.34
N GLU A 56 19.75 10.28 6.94
CA GLU A 56 18.36 9.84 7.17
C GLU A 56 17.60 9.63 5.86
N MET A 57 17.60 10.64 4.97
CA MET A 57 17.02 10.51 3.63
C MET A 57 17.65 9.34 2.86
N LYS A 58 18.98 9.22 2.86
CA LYS A 58 19.67 8.14 2.15
C LYS A 58 19.21 6.77 2.65
N LYS A 59 19.20 6.57 3.97
CA LYS A 59 18.76 5.30 4.59
C LYS A 59 17.31 4.97 4.22
N TRP A 60 16.41 5.96 4.30
CA TRP A 60 15.00 5.76 3.96
C TRP A 60 14.82 5.41 2.47
N CYS A 61 15.58 6.04 1.57
CA CYS A 61 15.58 5.75 0.14
C CYS A 61 16.16 4.36 -0.20
N ASP A 62 17.32 4.01 0.36
CA ASP A 62 17.95 2.71 0.15
C ASP A 62 17.03 1.56 0.59
N GLU A 63 16.40 1.71 1.76
CA GLU A 63 15.43 0.73 2.25
C GLU A 63 14.15 0.71 1.39
N SER A 64 13.69 1.87 0.88
CA SER A 64 12.55 1.93 -0.05
C SER A 64 12.78 1.10 -1.32
N ASP A 65 13.98 1.17 -1.89
CA ASP A 65 14.35 0.42 -3.08
C ASP A 65 14.36 -1.09 -2.81
N VAL A 66 14.86 -1.51 -1.64
CA VAL A 66 14.83 -2.92 -1.21
C VAL A 66 13.40 -3.41 -1.07
N LEU A 67 12.55 -2.68 -0.34
CA LEU A 67 11.15 -3.04 -0.12
C LEU A 67 10.37 -3.10 -1.44
N THR A 68 10.59 -2.15 -2.35
CA THR A 68 9.95 -2.12 -3.67
C THR A 68 10.32 -3.35 -4.49
N LYS A 69 11.60 -3.72 -4.54
CA LYS A 69 12.06 -4.92 -5.26
C LYS A 69 11.47 -6.21 -4.70
N GLU A 70 11.31 -6.29 -3.37
CA GLU A 70 10.66 -7.42 -2.71
C GLU A 70 9.19 -7.54 -3.14
N LEU A 71 8.44 -6.43 -3.14
CA LEU A 71 7.05 -6.40 -3.58
C LEU A 71 6.90 -6.71 -5.07
N GLU A 72 7.77 -6.17 -5.93
CA GLU A 72 7.81 -6.49 -7.37
C GLU A 72 7.99 -7.99 -7.58
N THR A 73 8.94 -8.60 -6.87
CA THR A 73 9.24 -10.04 -6.96
C THR A 73 8.05 -10.89 -6.52
N TYR A 74 7.46 -10.57 -5.37
CA TYR A 74 6.30 -11.30 -4.84
C TYR A 74 5.11 -11.18 -5.81
N LYS A 75 4.80 -9.97 -6.29
CA LYS A 75 3.75 -9.74 -7.28
C LYS A 75 3.93 -10.59 -8.53
N GLN A 76 5.15 -10.62 -9.09
CA GLN A 76 5.39 -11.34 -10.34
C GLN A 76 5.16 -12.85 -10.21
N LYS A 77 5.49 -13.41 -9.05
CA LYS A 77 5.39 -14.85 -8.76
C LYS A 77 4.01 -15.28 -8.28
N CYS A 78 3.37 -14.49 -7.42
CA CYS A 78 2.19 -14.93 -6.67
C CYS A 78 0.88 -14.29 -7.13
N PHE A 79 0.90 -13.13 -7.80
CA PHE A 79 -0.34 -12.48 -8.24
C PHE A 79 -0.69 -12.89 -9.67
N LYS A 80 -1.98 -12.90 -9.96
CA LYS A 80 -2.56 -13.22 -11.28
C LYS A 80 -3.49 -12.09 -11.74
N ASP A 81 -3.71 -12.02 -13.04
CA ASP A 81 -4.78 -11.26 -13.69
C ASP A 81 -4.90 -9.80 -13.21
N LEU A 82 -6.12 -9.37 -12.86
CA LEU A 82 -6.41 -8.00 -12.41
C LEU A 82 -5.54 -7.60 -11.22
N SER A 83 -5.36 -8.49 -10.24
CA SER A 83 -4.49 -8.23 -9.09
C SER A 83 -3.03 -7.97 -9.51
N LYS A 84 -2.50 -8.72 -10.48
CA LYS A 84 -1.15 -8.51 -11.00
C LYS A 84 -1.01 -7.18 -11.76
N GLN A 85 -2.05 -6.77 -12.47
CA GLN A 85 -2.11 -5.50 -13.18
C GLN A 85 -2.19 -4.32 -12.21
N VAL A 86 -3.18 -4.33 -11.31
CA VAL A 86 -3.40 -3.26 -10.32
C VAL A 86 -2.19 -3.06 -9.43
N PHE A 87 -1.63 -4.13 -8.86
CA PHE A 87 -0.40 -4.01 -8.06
C PHE A 87 0.82 -3.66 -8.91
N GLY A 88 0.82 -3.96 -10.21
CA GLY A 88 1.85 -3.52 -11.13
C GLY A 88 1.86 -1.99 -11.24
N VAL A 89 0.69 -1.40 -11.49
CA VAL A 89 0.48 0.05 -11.56
C VAL A 89 0.78 0.70 -10.21
N MET A 90 0.33 0.12 -9.11
CA MET A 90 0.57 0.63 -7.76
C MET A 90 2.05 0.68 -7.41
N ILE A 91 2.77 -0.44 -7.58
CA ILE A 91 4.19 -0.51 -7.23
C ILE A 91 5.02 0.41 -8.14
N TYR A 92 4.67 0.50 -9.43
CA TYR A 92 5.28 1.48 -10.33
C TYR A 92 5.07 2.92 -9.85
N SER A 93 3.84 3.27 -9.44
CA SER A 93 3.48 4.61 -8.96
C SER A 93 4.21 4.94 -7.65
N ILE A 94 4.31 3.99 -6.72
CA ILE A 94 5.11 4.12 -5.50
C ILE A 94 6.58 4.37 -5.87
N LYS A 95 7.16 3.53 -6.71
CA LYS A 95 8.57 3.65 -7.13
C LYS A 95 8.87 5.00 -7.77
N ASN A 96 8.00 5.47 -8.67
CA ASN A 96 8.17 6.76 -9.33
C ASN A 96 8.05 7.92 -8.34
N THR A 97 7.08 7.85 -7.43
CA THR A 97 6.86 8.83 -6.37
C THR A 97 8.07 8.90 -5.44
N LEU A 98 8.56 7.76 -4.94
CA LEU A 98 9.72 7.67 -4.06
C LEU A 98 11.00 8.17 -4.73
N ARG A 99 11.25 7.82 -6.00
CA ARG A 99 12.37 8.37 -6.78
C ARG A 99 12.36 9.89 -6.81
N SER A 100 11.18 10.50 -6.89
CA SER A 100 11.06 11.95 -6.94
C SER A 100 11.36 12.63 -5.59
N TYR A 101 11.11 11.94 -4.47
CA TYR A 101 11.46 12.39 -3.11
C TYR A 101 12.90 12.07 -2.71
N CYS A 102 13.47 11.01 -3.27
CA CYS A 102 14.84 10.58 -3.01
C CYS A 102 15.89 11.40 -3.77
N LYS A 103 15.49 12.15 -4.80
CA LYS A 103 16.35 13.12 -5.47
C LYS A 103 16.31 14.45 -4.73
N SER A 104 17.48 15.03 -4.49
CA SER A 104 17.61 16.38 -3.93
C SER A 104 16.83 17.39 -4.77
N GLY A 105 16.00 18.21 -4.13
CA GLY A 105 15.21 19.24 -4.79
C GLY A 105 13.89 19.53 -4.07
N LYS A 106 13.00 20.27 -4.75
CA LYS A 106 11.75 20.79 -4.16
C LYS A 106 10.87 19.71 -3.55
N LYS A 107 10.75 18.53 -4.18
CA LYS A 107 9.93 17.43 -3.65
C LYS A 107 10.48 16.87 -2.35
N GLN A 108 11.80 16.64 -2.28
CA GLN A 108 12.46 16.24 -1.03
C GLN A 108 12.26 17.30 0.06
N ASP A 109 12.40 18.58 -0.28
CA ASP A 109 12.20 19.67 0.68
C ASP A 109 10.73 19.72 1.18
N SER A 110 9.75 19.48 0.31
CA SER A 110 8.34 19.40 0.71
C SER A 110 8.06 18.19 1.62
N LEU A 111 8.65 17.03 1.32
CA LEU A 111 8.59 15.87 2.22
C LEU A 111 9.14 16.26 3.60
N LEU A 112 10.38 16.73 3.69
CA LEU A 112 11.03 17.06 4.96
C LEU A 112 10.30 18.15 5.77
N LYS A 113 9.54 19.03 5.10
CA LYS A 113 8.68 20.01 5.78
C LYS A 113 7.41 19.40 6.37
N ALA A 114 6.86 18.36 5.75
CA ALA A 114 5.64 17.70 6.20
C ALA A 114 5.89 16.59 7.24
N THR A 115 7.07 15.96 7.22
CA THR A 115 7.35 14.79 8.05
C THR A 115 7.35 15.03 9.56
N PRO A 116 7.71 16.21 10.11
CA PRO A 116 7.57 16.46 11.54
C PRO A 116 6.12 16.39 12.03
N CYS A 117 5.14 16.86 11.23
CA CYS A 117 3.71 16.71 11.53
C CYS A 117 3.32 15.23 11.57
N LEU A 118 3.70 14.47 10.54
CA LEU A 118 3.36 13.06 10.39
C LEU A 118 3.95 12.18 11.49
N ASN A 119 5.25 12.33 11.75
CA ASN A 119 5.95 11.54 12.76
C ASN A 119 5.48 11.88 14.18
N HIS A 120 5.15 13.15 14.45
CA HIS A 120 4.65 13.56 15.76
C HIS A 120 3.22 13.09 16.01
N ASN A 121 2.38 13.08 14.96
CA ASN A 121 0.97 12.72 15.04
C ASN A 121 0.66 11.34 14.47
N ASP A 122 1.63 10.42 14.45
CA ASP A 122 1.46 9.07 13.95
C ASP A 122 0.25 8.31 14.56
N PRO A 123 -0.12 8.46 15.84
CA PRO A 123 -1.33 7.85 16.38
C PRO A 123 -2.62 8.31 15.67
N LEU A 124 -2.70 9.59 15.26
CA LEU A 124 -3.84 10.15 14.54
C LEU A 124 -3.88 9.64 13.10
N VAL A 125 -2.72 9.63 12.43
CA VAL A 125 -2.55 9.06 11.09
C VAL A 125 -2.94 7.57 11.10
N THR A 126 -2.47 6.83 12.10
CA THR A 126 -2.80 5.42 12.33
C THR A 126 -4.30 5.21 12.48
N LYS A 127 -5.01 6.11 13.16
CA LYS A 127 -6.47 5.99 13.34
C LYS A 127 -7.20 6.05 12.00
N CYS A 128 -6.85 7.00 11.13
CA CYS A 128 -7.45 7.09 9.78
C CYS A 128 -7.09 5.88 8.93
N TYR A 129 -5.82 5.48 8.93
CA TYR A 129 -5.36 4.34 8.15
C TYR A 129 -5.97 3.01 8.60
N THR A 130 -6.13 2.80 9.91
CA THR A 130 -6.77 1.59 10.44
C THR A 130 -8.28 1.58 10.20
N SER A 131 -8.94 2.74 10.22
CA SER A 131 -10.34 2.87 9.79
C SER A 131 -10.51 2.50 8.32
N PHE A 132 -9.61 2.98 7.45
CA PHE A 132 -9.58 2.61 6.04
C PHE A 132 -9.44 1.08 5.85
N ILE A 133 -8.46 0.45 6.51
CA ILE A 133 -8.29 -1.01 6.47
C ILE A 133 -9.54 -1.74 6.98
N ASP A 134 -10.16 -1.26 8.06
CA ASP A 134 -11.38 -1.88 8.59
C ASP A 134 -12.57 -1.74 7.62
N GLY A 135 -12.66 -0.62 6.88
CA GLY A 135 -13.62 -0.42 5.80
C GLY A 135 -13.42 -1.40 4.64
N LEU A 136 -12.17 -1.60 4.20
CA LEU A 136 -11.83 -2.57 3.15
C LEU A 136 -12.16 -4.01 3.58
N LEU A 137 -11.82 -4.39 4.80
CA LEU A 137 -12.15 -5.72 5.35
C LEU A 137 -13.66 -5.92 5.50
N GLY A 138 -14.39 -4.84 5.78
CA GLY A 138 -15.85 -4.80 5.76
C GLY A 138 -16.43 -5.02 4.37
N ALA A 139 -15.87 -4.34 3.36
CA ALA A 139 -16.26 -4.45 1.95
C ALA A 139 -16.12 -5.88 1.40
N GLN A 140 -15.21 -6.70 1.95
CA GLN A 140 -15.09 -8.12 1.57
C GLN A 140 -16.38 -8.92 1.80
N ASN A 141 -17.25 -8.48 2.72
CA ASN A 141 -18.53 -9.10 3.02
C ASN A 141 -19.69 -8.55 2.17
N ALA A 142 -19.42 -7.65 1.22
CA ALA A 142 -20.43 -7.14 0.31
C ALA A 142 -20.64 -8.09 -0.89
N ASN A 143 -21.75 -7.89 -1.60
CA ASN A 143 -21.96 -8.51 -2.92
C ASN A 143 -20.81 -8.12 -3.86
N ASP A 144 -20.41 -9.03 -4.75
CA ASP A 144 -19.22 -8.86 -5.60
C ASP A 144 -19.27 -7.57 -6.43
N THR A 145 -20.43 -7.23 -6.98
CA THR A 145 -20.64 -6.00 -7.77
C THR A 145 -20.43 -4.70 -6.98
N LYS A 146 -20.44 -4.76 -5.64
CA LYS A 146 -20.22 -3.59 -4.75
C LYS A 146 -18.82 -3.54 -4.14
N LYS A 147 -17.99 -4.58 -4.29
CA LYS A 147 -16.65 -4.64 -3.68
C LYS A 147 -15.73 -3.52 -4.16
N ILE A 148 -15.64 -3.31 -5.48
CA ILE A 148 -14.83 -2.22 -6.07
C ILE A 148 -15.42 -0.84 -5.76
N PRO A 149 -16.73 -0.59 -5.92
CA PRO A 149 -17.36 0.64 -5.42
C PRO A 149 -17.00 0.96 -3.96
N TYR A 150 -17.06 -0.02 -3.05
CA TYR A 150 -16.68 0.21 -1.66
C TYR A 150 -15.18 0.47 -1.49
N LEU A 151 -14.30 -0.26 -2.18
CA LEU A 151 -12.85 0.02 -2.18
C LEU A 151 -12.57 1.48 -2.55
N CYS A 152 -13.18 1.95 -3.65
CA CYS A 152 -13.00 3.30 -4.15
C CYS A 152 -13.57 4.36 -3.21
N CYS A 153 -14.72 4.10 -2.61
CA CYS A 153 -15.30 5.02 -1.63
C CYS A 153 -14.52 5.06 -0.31
N GLU A 154 -13.93 3.95 0.14
CA GLU A 154 -13.03 3.94 1.29
C GLU A 154 -11.74 4.73 1.00
N TYR A 155 -11.24 4.69 -0.25
CA TYR A 155 -10.15 5.57 -0.68
C TYR A 155 -10.54 7.05 -0.57
N VAL A 156 -11.71 7.45 -1.09
CA VAL A 156 -12.19 8.84 -0.99
C VAL A 156 -12.36 9.29 0.46
N LYS A 157 -12.83 8.42 1.35
CA LYS A 157 -13.03 8.73 2.78
C LYS A 157 -11.75 8.96 3.56
N ILE A 158 -10.59 8.52 3.06
CA ILE A 158 -9.33 8.66 3.82
C ILE A 158 -8.90 10.13 3.94
N PHE A 159 -9.17 10.94 2.91
CA PHE A 159 -8.77 12.34 2.84
C PHE A 159 -9.45 13.23 3.90
N PRO A 160 -10.79 13.26 4.01
CA PRO A 160 -11.44 14.05 5.06
C PRO A 160 -11.06 13.57 6.47
N CYS A 161 -10.71 12.28 6.65
CA CYS A 161 -10.19 11.82 7.95
C CYS A 161 -8.84 12.47 8.27
N PHE A 162 -7.90 12.51 7.32
CA PHE A 162 -6.61 13.17 7.55
C PHE A 162 -6.79 14.66 7.82
N ASP A 163 -7.64 15.34 7.06
CA ASP A 163 -7.93 16.75 7.29
C ASP A 163 -8.52 16.99 8.68
N GLU A 164 -9.59 16.27 9.06
CA GLU A 164 -10.23 16.41 10.36
C GLU A 164 -9.28 16.14 11.53
N LYS A 165 -8.40 15.14 11.40
CA LYS A 165 -7.49 14.72 12.49
C LYS A 165 -6.22 15.55 12.56
N LEU A 166 -5.65 15.99 11.44
CA LEU A 166 -4.37 16.68 11.41
C LEU A 166 -4.51 18.20 11.46
N SER A 167 -5.62 18.77 11.00
CA SER A 167 -5.86 20.23 11.04
C SER A 167 -5.74 20.84 12.45
N PRO A 168 -6.29 20.23 13.52
CA PRO A 168 -6.11 20.75 14.89
C PRO A 168 -4.81 20.26 15.55
N ALA A 169 -4.01 19.44 14.87
CA ALA A 169 -2.90 18.72 15.49
C ALA A 169 -1.62 19.56 15.60
N PRO A 170 -0.82 19.38 16.65
CA PRO A 170 0.42 20.12 16.84
C PRO A 170 1.42 19.83 15.71
N LYS A 171 2.22 20.84 15.34
CA LYS A 171 3.23 20.79 14.25
C LYS A 171 2.67 20.53 12.84
N CYS A 172 1.35 20.46 12.70
CA CYS A 172 0.70 20.36 11.41
C CYS A 172 0.26 21.75 10.93
N ASN A 173 0.41 21.98 9.64
CA ASN A 173 -0.19 23.10 8.93
C ASN A 173 -0.85 22.55 7.67
N GLN A 174 -1.69 23.35 7.02
CA GLN A 174 -2.43 22.89 5.84
C GLN A 174 -1.51 22.30 4.76
N LYS A 175 -0.34 22.90 4.50
CA LYS A 175 0.62 22.38 3.52
C LYS A 175 1.14 20.98 3.86
N GLY A 176 1.33 20.68 5.14
CA GLY A 176 1.71 19.35 5.59
C GLY A 176 0.60 18.32 5.41
N ILE A 177 -0.66 18.73 5.57
CA ILE A 177 -1.85 17.90 5.37
C ILE A 177 -2.08 17.65 3.88
N ASP A 178 -1.99 18.70 3.07
CA ASP A 178 -2.07 18.64 1.61
C ASP A 178 -0.99 17.70 1.06
N PHE A 179 0.23 17.75 1.61
CA PHE A 179 1.30 16.83 1.25
C PHE A 179 0.92 15.36 1.44
N VAL A 180 0.24 15.00 2.53
CA VAL A 180 -0.21 13.61 2.78
C VAL A 180 -1.21 13.20 1.72
N SER A 181 -2.17 14.08 1.44
CA SER A 181 -3.19 13.83 0.42
C SER A 181 -2.56 13.68 -0.96
N ASP A 182 -1.62 14.54 -1.32
CA ASP A 182 -0.90 14.50 -2.60
C ASP A 182 -0.01 13.27 -2.72
N LEU A 183 0.62 12.82 -1.62
CA LEU A 183 1.39 11.58 -1.57
C LEU A 183 0.49 10.38 -1.86
N ILE A 184 -0.68 10.31 -1.22
CA ILE A 184 -1.66 9.24 -1.41
C ILE A 184 -2.20 9.25 -2.85
N ARG A 185 -2.57 10.42 -3.38
CA ARG A 185 -3.00 10.58 -4.79
C ARG A 185 -1.90 10.20 -5.78
N SER A 186 -0.65 10.56 -5.52
CA SER A 186 0.49 10.18 -6.38
C SER A 186 0.73 8.67 -6.42
N ILE A 187 0.42 7.97 -5.33
CA ILE A 187 0.58 6.52 -5.21
C ILE A 187 -0.61 5.76 -5.80
N ALA A 188 -1.82 6.19 -5.48
CA ALA A 188 -3.04 5.45 -5.77
C ALA A 188 -3.81 5.96 -7.00
N GLY A 189 -3.55 7.18 -7.48
CA GLY A 189 -4.34 7.83 -8.54
C GLY A 189 -4.46 6.98 -9.80
N ASN A 190 -3.33 6.48 -10.33
CA ASN A 190 -3.36 5.60 -11.51
C ASN A 190 -4.13 4.28 -11.28
N VAL A 191 -4.18 3.79 -10.04
CA VAL A 191 -4.99 2.60 -9.70
C VAL A 191 -6.47 2.96 -9.61
N VAL A 192 -6.78 4.11 -9.01
CA VAL A 192 -8.14 4.64 -8.89
C VAL A 192 -8.72 4.88 -10.29
N ASP A 193 -7.98 5.53 -11.17
CA ASP A 193 -8.37 5.75 -12.56
C ASP A 193 -8.63 4.43 -13.31
N LEU A 194 -7.87 3.38 -12.97
CA LEU A 194 -8.00 2.06 -13.59
C LEU A 194 -9.26 1.31 -13.16
N ILE A 195 -9.66 1.38 -11.88
CA ILE A 195 -10.71 0.49 -11.32
C ILE A 195 -11.94 1.19 -10.78
N CYS A 196 -11.89 2.50 -10.52
CA CYS A 196 -12.95 3.18 -9.77
C CYS A 196 -14.03 3.83 -10.62
N GLY A 197 -13.79 4.08 -11.92
CA GLY A 197 -14.76 4.75 -12.79
C GLY A 197 -15.29 6.04 -12.14
N ASP A 198 -16.60 6.12 -11.90
CA ASP A 198 -17.24 7.30 -11.32
C ASP A 198 -17.15 7.40 -9.77
N TYR A 199 -16.57 6.41 -9.09
CA TYR A 199 -16.43 6.40 -7.61
C TYR A 199 -15.17 7.14 -7.16
N VAL A 200 -15.10 8.44 -7.44
CA VAL A 200 -13.93 9.31 -7.20
C VAL A 200 -14.25 10.51 -6.30
N GLU A 201 -13.22 11.27 -5.89
CA GLU A 201 -13.40 12.51 -5.13
C GLU A 201 -14.31 13.50 -5.89
N GLY A 202 -15.27 14.11 -5.19
CA GLY A 202 -16.22 15.07 -5.78
C GLY A 202 -17.46 14.46 -6.45
N SER A 203 -17.52 13.12 -6.59
CA SER A 203 -18.69 12.40 -7.07
C SER A 203 -19.69 12.12 -5.95
N ASP A 204 -20.99 12.11 -6.26
CA ASP A 204 -22.05 11.74 -5.32
C ASP A 204 -22.27 10.22 -5.21
N LYS A 205 -21.58 9.41 -6.04
CA LYS A 205 -21.75 7.95 -6.09
C LYS A 205 -21.47 7.28 -4.75
N CYS A 206 -20.47 7.75 -4.02
CA CYS A 206 -20.12 7.21 -2.70
C CYS A 206 -21.16 7.52 -1.62
N THR A 207 -21.87 8.65 -1.74
CA THR A 207 -22.99 9.00 -0.86
C THR A 207 -24.16 8.04 -1.09
N HIS A 208 -24.48 7.75 -2.36
CA HIS A 208 -25.57 6.85 -2.74
C HIS A 208 -25.29 5.38 -2.43
N LEU A 209 -24.02 4.96 -2.48
CA LEU A 209 -23.62 3.57 -2.18
C LEU A 209 -23.84 3.21 -0.70
N GLY A 210 -23.68 4.19 0.20
CA GLY A 210 -23.72 3.98 1.65
C GLY A 210 -22.42 3.41 2.24
N PRO A 211 -22.39 3.13 3.55
CA PRO A 211 -21.22 2.54 4.20
C PRO A 211 -21.06 1.04 3.82
N PRO A 212 -19.83 0.53 3.74
CA PRO A 212 -19.61 -0.91 3.57
C PRO A 212 -20.17 -1.71 4.75
N PRO A 213 -20.41 -3.02 4.57
CA PRO A 213 -20.67 -3.91 5.69
C PRO A 213 -19.57 -3.79 6.75
N LYS A 214 -19.88 -4.10 8.01
CA LYS A 214 -18.89 -4.05 9.08
C LYS A 214 -17.92 -5.22 8.98
N LYS A 215 -16.63 -4.96 9.25
CA LYS A 215 -15.63 -6.03 9.44
C LYS A 215 -16.11 -7.01 10.53
N SER A 216 -16.00 -8.31 10.24
CA SER A 216 -16.28 -9.36 11.21
C SER A 216 -15.28 -9.33 12.37
N LYS A 217 -15.74 -9.64 13.60
CA LYS A 217 -14.86 -9.77 14.79
C LYS A 217 -13.78 -10.85 14.60
N LYS A 218 -14.00 -11.82 13.71
CA LYS A 218 -13.03 -12.89 13.40
C LYS A 218 -11.92 -12.42 12.46
N GLN A 219 -12.13 -11.37 11.66
CA GLN A 219 -11.12 -10.84 10.75
C GLN A 219 -10.07 -10.04 11.55
N ARG A 220 -8.83 -10.55 11.54
CA ARG A 220 -7.70 -9.84 12.13
C ARG A 220 -7.36 -8.61 11.28
N ARG A 221 -7.01 -7.51 11.95
CA ARG A 221 -6.53 -6.32 11.24
C ARG A 221 -5.16 -6.60 10.63
N LEU A 222 -5.01 -6.26 9.36
CA LEU A 222 -3.77 -6.41 8.59
C LEU A 222 -2.87 -5.18 8.78
N LYS A 223 -1.59 -5.31 8.41
CA LYS A 223 -0.58 -4.26 8.59
C LYS A 223 -0.65 -3.22 7.49
N SER A 224 -1.07 -3.63 6.30
CA SER A 224 -1.29 -2.74 5.16
C SER A 224 -2.67 -2.90 4.54
N PHE A 225 -3.02 -1.97 3.65
CA PHE A 225 -4.21 -2.08 2.81
C PHE A 225 -4.05 -3.13 1.69
N ALA A 226 -2.83 -3.60 1.39
CA ALA A 226 -2.60 -4.35 0.16
C ALA A 226 -3.29 -5.72 0.15
N VAL A 227 -3.26 -6.46 1.25
CA VAL A 227 -3.96 -7.75 1.32
C VAL A 227 -5.49 -7.57 1.26
N PRO A 228 -6.13 -6.64 2.01
CA PRO A 228 -7.54 -6.35 1.82
C PRO A 228 -7.91 -6.00 0.37
N VAL A 229 -7.11 -5.15 -0.30
CA VAL A 229 -7.31 -4.80 -1.70
C VAL A 229 -7.17 -6.02 -2.61
N LEU A 230 -6.16 -6.85 -2.39
CA LEU A 230 -5.94 -8.07 -3.17
C LEU A 230 -7.15 -9.02 -3.11
N ASP A 231 -7.73 -9.22 -1.93
CA ASP A 231 -8.91 -10.06 -1.73
C ASP A 231 -10.17 -9.49 -2.41
N LEU A 232 -10.29 -8.15 -2.44
CA LEU A 232 -11.39 -7.48 -3.15
C LEU A 232 -11.25 -7.65 -4.66
N LEU A 233 -10.02 -7.55 -5.19
CA LEU A 233 -9.73 -7.70 -6.62
C LEU A 233 -9.86 -9.15 -7.10
N SER A 234 -9.50 -10.13 -6.27
CA SER A 234 -9.61 -11.57 -6.61
C SER A 234 -11.04 -12.09 -6.66
N SER A 235 -12.02 -11.30 -6.21
CA SER A 235 -13.44 -11.65 -6.26
C SER A 235 -14.05 -11.48 -7.66
N PHE A 236 -13.31 -10.95 -8.63
CA PHE A 236 -13.78 -10.77 -10.00
C PHE A 236 -13.29 -11.92 -10.87
N PRO A 237 -14.19 -12.70 -11.50
CA PRO A 237 -13.77 -13.73 -12.44
C PRO A 237 -13.03 -13.09 -13.62
N GLU A 238 -12.09 -13.86 -14.17
CA GLU A 238 -11.37 -13.54 -15.41
C GLU A 238 -12.40 -13.13 -16.49
N VAL A 239 -12.24 -11.93 -17.06
CA VAL A 239 -12.99 -11.49 -18.25
C VAL A 239 -12.31 -12.11 -19.48
#